data_AF-A0AAE6ZV44-F1
#
_entry.id   AF-A0AAE6ZV44-F1
#
_cell.length_a   1.000
_cell.length_b   1.000
_cell.length_c   1.000
_cell.angle_alpha   90.00
_cell.angle_beta   90.00
_cell.angle_gamma   90.00
#
_symmetry.space_group_name_H-M   'P 1'
#
loop_
_entity.id
_entity.type
_entity.pdbx_description
1 polymer ?
#
loop_
_entity_poly.entity_id
_entity_poly.type
_entity_poly.pdbx_seq_one_letter_code
_entity_poly.pdbx_strand_id
1 'polypeptide(L)'
;MMTYNWDLIERLLHEVQNGEASFTPRHYAEQYAAQKAAEGEQPENLDHLKAVAGEYEKLLLMRGYIKPRPEEQGGTGSNYILTMRGSRLLSLIDSSIPGDEHPRQVLDEQEDALNELTFDEVASKAQIA
;
A
#
# COMPACT_ATOMS: atom_id res chain seq x y z
N MET A 1 14.60 -2.54 11.64
CA MET A 1 13.30 -3.09 11.21
C MET A 1 12.35 -1.93 11.05
N MET A 2 12.03 -1.58 9.80
CA MET A 2 11.00 -0.59 9.51
C MET A 2 9.65 -1.31 9.50
N THR A 3 8.80 -1.04 10.48
CA THR A 3 7.44 -1.58 10.50
C THR A 3 6.54 -0.66 9.70
N TYR A 4 5.92 -1.20 8.65
CA TYR A 4 4.99 -0.45 7.81
C TYR A 4 3.56 -0.72 8.25
N ASN A 5 2.69 0.29 8.12
CA ASN A 5 1.26 0.09 8.31
C ASN A 5 0.69 -0.56 7.04
N TRP A 6 0.72 -1.89 7.00
CA TRP A 6 0.30 -2.69 5.85
C TRP A 6 -1.15 -2.45 5.47
N ASP A 7 -2.06 -2.32 6.44
CA ASP A 7 -3.47 -2.03 6.19
C ASP A 7 -3.67 -0.68 5.48
N LEU A 8 -2.89 0.34 5.87
CA LEU A 8 -2.90 1.63 5.19
C LEU A 8 -2.32 1.52 3.77
N ILE A 9 -1.22 0.79 3.58
CA ILE A 9 -0.61 0.58 2.25
C ILE A 9 -1.57 -0.20 1.34
N GLU A 10 -2.18 -1.27 1.83
CA GLU A 10 -3.19 -2.08 1.15
C GLU A 10 -4.34 -1.19 0.67
N ARG A 11 -4.90 -0.38 1.57
CA ARG A 11 -5.94 0.61 1.24
C ARG A 11 -5.49 1.50 0.10
N LEU A 12 -4.32 2.12 0.21
CA LEU A 12 -3.77 3.02 -0.82
C LEU A 12 -3.62 2.31 -2.17
N LEU A 13 -3.09 1.10 -2.19
CA LEU A 13 -2.90 0.33 -3.42
C LEU A 13 -4.23 -0.10 -4.06
N HIS A 14 -5.23 -0.46 -3.26
CA HIS A 14 -6.59 -0.72 -3.78
C HIS A 14 -7.21 0.52 -4.42
N GLU A 15 -7.02 1.71 -3.81
CA GLU A 15 -7.49 2.96 -4.39
C GLU A 15 -6.75 3.28 -5.71
N VAL A 16 -5.46 2.96 -5.83
CA VAL A 16 -4.73 3.06 -7.11
C VAL A 16 -5.24 2.04 -8.13
N GLN A 17 -5.59 0.83 -7.71
CA GLN A 17 -6.10 -0.22 -8.60
C GLN A 17 -7.46 0.13 -9.19
N ASN A 18 -8.38 0.62 -8.34
CA ASN A 18 -9.77 0.85 -8.69
C ASN A 18 -10.03 2.32 -9.12
N GLY A 19 -9.13 3.23 -8.76
CA GLY A 19 -9.32 4.66 -8.92
C GLY A 19 -8.85 5.21 -10.26
N GLU A 20 -9.77 5.90 -10.94
CA GLU A 20 -9.45 6.75 -12.09
C GLU A 20 -9.28 8.23 -11.70
N ALA A 21 -9.82 8.59 -10.54
CA ALA A 21 -9.78 9.94 -9.97
C ALA A 21 -8.43 10.28 -9.34
N SER A 22 -8.26 11.55 -8.96
CA SER A 22 -7.06 12.02 -8.27
C SER A 22 -6.82 11.24 -6.97
N PHE A 23 -5.61 10.73 -6.83
CA PHE A 23 -5.14 10.01 -5.67
C PHE A 23 -4.97 10.97 -4.50
N THR A 24 -5.74 10.75 -3.45
CA THR A 24 -5.80 11.64 -2.29
C THR A 24 -5.45 10.87 -1.02
N PRO A 25 -4.16 10.59 -0.76
CA PRO A 25 -3.73 9.71 0.33
C PRO A 25 -4.20 10.17 1.70
N ARG A 26 -4.28 11.49 1.92
CA ARG A 26 -4.81 12.08 3.15
C ARG A 26 -6.28 11.75 3.38
N HIS A 27 -7.10 11.78 2.33
CA HIS A 27 -8.52 11.45 2.41
C HIS A 27 -8.71 9.96 2.69
N TYR A 28 -7.93 9.09 2.03
CA TYR A 28 -7.96 7.65 2.28
C TYR A 28 -7.57 7.29 3.72
N ALA A 29 -6.57 7.99 4.29
CA ALA A 29 -6.19 7.85 5.69
C ALA A 29 -7.34 8.25 6.64
N GLU A 30 -8.11 9.30 6.31
CA GLU A 30 -9.30 9.69 7.08
C GLU A 30 -10.38 8.62 7.05
N GLN A 31 -10.65 8.06 5.87
CA GLN A 31 -11.63 6.99 5.72
C GLN A 31 -11.21 5.73 6.47
N TYR A 32 -9.92 5.38 6.42
CA TYR A 32 -9.34 4.26 7.17
C TYR A 32 -9.51 4.45 8.69
N ALA A 33 -9.13 5.62 9.23
CA ALA A 33 -9.29 5.92 10.65
C ALA A 33 -10.76 5.89 11.09
N ALA A 34 -11.67 6.43 10.27
CA ALA A 34 -13.09 6.42 10.55
C ALA A 34 -13.66 4.98 10.53
N GLN A 35 -13.19 4.14 9.62
CA GLN A 35 -13.58 2.73 9.55
C GLN A 35 -13.10 1.95 10.78
N LYS A 36 -11.83 2.11 11.18
CA LYS A 36 -11.29 1.49 12.40
C LYS A 36 -12.05 1.92 13.66
N ALA A 37 -12.37 3.21 13.76
CA ALA A 37 -13.20 3.71 14.86
C ALA A 37 -14.61 3.09 14.87
N ALA A 38 -15.21 2.84 13.69
CA ALA A 38 -16.51 2.18 13.57
C ALA A 38 -16.45 0.68 13.91
N GLU A 39 -15.32 0.02 13.64
CA GLU A 39 -15.03 -1.37 14.01
C GLU A 39 -14.72 -1.53 15.53
N GLY A 40 -14.67 -0.42 16.27
CA GLY A 40 -14.40 -0.40 17.71
C GLY A 40 -12.92 -0.43 18.08
N GLU A 41 -12.03 -0.33 17.08
CA GLU A 41 -10.60 -0.15 17.30
C GLU A 41 -10.29 1.33 17.61
N GLN A 42 -9.27 1.57 18.44
CA GLN A 42 -8.81 2.95 18.66
C GLN A 42 -8.06 3.41 17.42
N PRO A 43 -8.59 4.39 16.66
CA PRO A 43 -7.87 4.89 15.49
C PRO A 43 -6.56 5.52 15.95
N GLU A 44 -5.48 5.25 15.22
CA GLU A 44 -4.25 6.01 15.38
C GLU A 44 -4.50 7.51 15.16
N ASN A 45 -3.56 8.34 15.59
CA ASN A 45 -3.68 9.78 15.41
C ASN A 45 -3.89 10.12 13.92
N LEU A 46 -5.01 10.76 13.60
CA LEU A 46 -5.40 11.10 12.24
C LEU A 46 -4.34 11.94 11.51
N ASP A 47 -3.73 12.90 12.20
CA ASP A 47 -2.66 13.73 11.62
C ASP A 47 -1.42 12.91 11.30
N HIS A 48 -1.12 11.90 12.13
CA HIS A 48 -0.06 10.94 11.86
C HIS A 48 -0.39 10.08 10.63
N LEU A 49 -1.58 9.46 10.58
CA LEU A 49 -2.00 8.64 9.43
C LEU A 49 -1.96 9.43 8.11
N LYS A 50 -2.42 10.69 8.12
CA LYS A 50 -2.35 11.58 6.95
C LYS A 50 -0.92 11.85 6.50
N ALA A 51 0.00 12.06 7.44
CA ALA A 51 1.41 12.28 7.14
C ALA A 51 2.02 11.01 6.53
N VAL A 52 1.84 9.87 7.20
CA VAL A 52 2.34 8.56 6.76
C VAL A 52 1.77 8.18 5.39
N ALA A 53 0.48 8.40 5.13
CA ALA A 53 -0.11 8.10 3.82
C ALA A 53 0.54 8.91 2.68
N GLY A 54 0.88 10.18 2.93
CA GLY A 54 1.60 11.00 1.97
C GLY A 54 3.08 10.58 1.79
N GLU A 55 3.70 10.02 2.83
CA GLU A 55 5.03 9.42 2.72
C GLU A 55 4.98 8.11 1.92
N TYR A 56 3.98 7.27 2.16
CA TYR A 56 3.78 6.02 1.41
C TYR A 56 3.49 6.27 -0.06
N GLU A 57 2.69 7.26 -0.41
CA GLU A 57 2.52 7.67 -1.82
C GLU A 57 3.88 7.90 -2.50
N LYS A 58 4.71 8.76 -1.90
CA LYS A 58 6.03 9.10 -2.45
C LYS A 58 6.94 7.89 -2.49
N LEU A 59 6.93 7.06 -1.45
CA LEU A 59 7.75 5.86 -1.36
C LEU A 59 7.35 4.83 -2.41
N LEU A 60 6.07 4.53 -2.55
CA LEU A 60 5.53 3.60 -3.53
C LEU A 60 5.82 4.08 -4.95
N LEU A 61 5.73 5.39 -5.20
CA LEU A 61 6.08 5.98 -6.49
C LEU A 61 7.59 5.90 -6.76
N MET A 62 8.42 6.27 -5.78
CA MET A 62 9.88 6.26 -5.90
C MET A 62 10.44 4.85 -6.11
N ARG A 63 9.87 3.85 -5.43
CA ARG A 63 10.28 2.43 -5.50
C ARG A 63 9.58 1.66 -6.64
N GLY A 64 8.75 2.35 -7.44
CA GLY A 64 8.12 1.77 -8.63
C GLY A 64 6.98 0.78 -8.37
N TYR A 65 6.33 0.82 -7.21
CA TYR A 65 5.09 0.06 -6.95
C TYR A 65 3.89 0.70 -7.66
N ILE A 66 3.87 2.04 -7.72
CA ILE A 66 2.88 2.81 -8.46
C ILE A 66 3.59 3.70 -9.47
N LYS A 67 2.91 4.07 -10.55
CA LYS A 67 3.40 5.04 -11.53
C LYS A 67 2.28 5.98 -11.96
N PRO A 68 2.59 7.22 -12.41
CA PRO A 68 1.58 8.13 -12.90
C PRO A 68 0.79 7.49 -14.03
N ARG A 69 -0.52 7.65 -14.00
CA ARG A 69 -1.36 7.14 -15.08
C ARG A 69 -1.01 7.90 -16.37
N PRO A 70 -0.78 7.21 -17.51
CA PRO A 70 -0.52 7.87 -18.78
C PRO A 70 -1.69 8.77 -19.19
N GLU A 71 -1.43 9.91 -19.81
CA GLU A 71 -2.47 10.83 -20.30
C GLU A 71 -3.45 10.12 -21.26
N GLU A 72 -2.94 9.19 -22.08
CA GLU A 72 -3.73 8.34 -22.99
C GLU A 72 -4.77 7.46 -22.27
N GLN A 73 -4.57 7.20 -20.97
CA GLN A 73 -5.49 6.42 -20.12
C GLN A 73 -6.30 7.33 -19.18
N GLY A 74 -6.29 8.65 -19.41
CA GLY A 74 -6.94 9.63 -18.53
C GLY A 74 -6.04 10.12 -17.39
N GLY A 75 -4.73 10.11 -17.59
CA GLY A 75 -3.76 10.66 -16.63
C GLY A 75 -3.98 12.14 -16.36
N THR A 76 -4.09 12.51 -15.08
CA THR A 76 -4.23 13.90 -14.63
C THR A 76 -2.96 14.44 -13.98
N GLY A 77 -1.91 13.64 -13.89
CA GLY A 77 -0.69 13.94 -13.12
C GLY A 77 -0.87 13.80 -11.60
N SER A 78 -2.09 13.48 -11.15
CA SER A 78 -2.44 13.23 -9.76
C SER A 78 -3.16 11.89 -9.57
N ASN A 79 -3.29 11.09 -10.62
CA ASN A 79 -3.78 9.71 -10.56
C ASN A 79 -2.66 8.73 -10.96
N TYR A 80 -2.72 7.53 -10.40
CA TYR A 80 -1.68 6.51 -10.57
C TYR A 80 -2.27 5.22 -11.12
N ILE A 81 -1.40 4.33 -11.57
CA ILE A 81 -1.72 2.94 -11.89
C ILE A 81 -0.73 2.01 -11.20
N LEU A 82 -1.21 0.83 -10.80
CA LEU A 82 -0.35 -0.20 -10.22
C LEU A 82 0.65 -0.70 -11.27
N THR A 83 1.89 -0.88 -10.83
CA THR A 83 2.87 -1.65 -11.59
C THR A 83 2.73 -3.13 -11.26
N MET A 84 3.46 -3.99 -11.99
CA MET A 84 3.56 -5.41 -11.66
C MET A 84 4.05 -5.65 -10.22
N ARG A 85 4.92 -4.77 -9.70
CA ARG A 85 5.40 -4.85 -8.33
C ARG A 85 4.33 -4.41 -7.35
N GLY A 86 3.61 -3.33 -7.64
CA GLY A 86 2.48 -2.86 -6.84
C GLY A 86 1.36 -3.89 -6.71
N SER A 87 0.99 -4.55 -7.82
CA SER A 87 -0.02 -5.60 -7.79
C SER A 87 0.42 -6.82 -6.98
N ARG A 88 1.71 -7.22 -7.08
CA ARG A 88 2.26 -8.29 -6.25
C ARG A 88 2.25 -7.93 -4.77
N LEU A 89 2.67 -6.71 -4.43
CA LEU A 89 2.65 -6.23 -3.04
C LEU A 89 1.22 -6.28 -2.51
N LEU A 90 0.27 -5.73 -3.26
CA LEU A 90 -1.14 -5.75 -2.90
C LEU A 90 -1.64 -7.17 -2.64
N SER A 91 -1.36 -8.13 -3.53
CA SER A 91 -1.76 -9.52 -3.31
C SER A 91 -1.13 -10.17 -2.08
N LEU A 92 0.12 -9.82 -1.73
CA LEU A 92 0.81 -10.38 -0.55
C LEU A 92 0.31 -9.76 0.77
N ILE A 93 -0.17 -8.52 0.73
CA ILE A 93 -0.72 -7.84 1.90
C ILE A 93 -2.24 -7.87 1.90
N ASP A 94 -2.91 -8.52 0.96
CA ASP A 94 -4.37 -8.56 0.86
C ASP A 94 -4.92 -9.37 2.04
N SER A 95 -5.52 -8.66 3.00
CA SER A 95 -6.15 -9.25 4.19
C SER A 95 -7.39 -10.08 3.86
N SER A 96 -7.90 -9.97 2.63
CA SER A 96 -9.10 -10.69 2.17
C SER A 96 -8.82 -12.15 1.82
N ILE A 97 -7.55 -12.57 1.74
CA ILE A 97 -7.17 -13.94 1.40
C ILE A 97 -6.94 -14.75 2.69
N PRO A 98 -7.81 -15.73 3.03
CA PRO A 98 -7.63 -16.54 4.22
C PRO A 98 -6.39 -17.45 4.08
N GLY A 99 -5.40 -17.25 4.95
CA GLY A 99 -4.11 -17.95 4.95
C GLY A 99 -2.88 -17.06 4.73
N ASP A 100 -3.06 -15.79 4.36
CA ASP A 100 -2.01 -14.82 4.02
C ASP A 100 -1.41 -14.04 5.21
N GLU A 101 -1.59 -14.49 6.46
CA GLU A 101 -0.88 -13.89 7.60
C GLU A 101 0.65 -14.04 7.45
N HIS A 102 1.12 -15.08 6.74
CA HIS A 102 2.53 -15.34 6.50
C HIS A 102 3.26 -14.24 5.70
N PRO A 103 2.78 -13.79 4.53
CA PRO A 103 3.51 -12.80 3.74
C PRO A 103 3.68 -11.44 4.44
N ARG A 104 2.68 -10.94 5.18
CA ARG A 104 2.85 -9.74 6.01
C ARG A 104 3.95 -9.93 7.07
N GLN A 105 3.97 -11.07 7.75
CA GLN A 105 5.00 -11.39 8.73
C GLN A 105 6.40 -11.47 8.11
N VAL A 106 6.56 -12.16 6.97
CA VAL A 106 7.85 -12.27 6.28
C VAL A 106 8.34 -10.90 5.80
N LEU A 107 7.43 -10.02 5.38
CA LEU A 107 7.77 -8.63 5.05
C LEU A 107 8.20 -7.86 6.30
N ASP A 108 7.47 -7.96 7.41
CA ASP A 108 7.83 -7.32 8.68
C ASP A 108 9.19 -7.79 9.22
N GLU A 109 9.57 -9.05 8.98
CA GLU A 109 10.88 -9.60 9.33
C GLU A 109 12.05 -8.89 8.63
N GLN A 110 11.80 -8.15 7.55
CA GLN A 110 12.85 -7.47 6.80
C GLN A 110 13.26 -6.12 7.41
N GLU A 111 14.48 -5.67 7.11
CA GLU A 111 14.91 -4.32 7.51
C GLU A 111 14.16 -3.21 6.78
N ASP A 112 13.96 -3.38 5.46
CA ASP A 112 13.19 -2.51 4.57
C ASP A 112 12.41 -3.37 3.56
N ALA A 113 11.17 -3.69 3.92
CA ALA A 113 10.27 -4.55 3.16
C ALA A 113 9.80 -3.93 1.83
N LEU A 114 9.85 -2.60 1.70
CA LEU A 114 9.49 -1.86 0.49
C LEU A 114 10.71 -1.54 -0.38
N ASN A 115 11.90 -1.99 0.01
CA ASN A 115 13.06 -1.94 -0.86
C ASN A 115 12.84 -2.86 -2.05
N GLU A 116 13.16 -2.39 -3.24
CA GLU A 116 12.96 -3.13 -4.49
C GLU A 116 13.63 -4.51 -4.49
N LEU A 117 14.87 -4.58 -4.01
CA LEU A 117 15.65 -5.83 -3.99
C LEU A 117 15.10 -6.78 -2.92
N THR A 118 14.89 -6.26 -1.71
CA THR A 118 14.35 -7.03 -0.58
C THR A 118 12.96 -7.59 -0.91
N PHE A 119 12.09 -6.75 -1.47
CA PHE A 119 10.74 -7.14 -1.84
C PHE A 119 10.75 -8.21 -2.93
N ASP A 120 11.54 -8.04 -3.98
CA ASP A 120 11.58 -9.02 -5.08
C ASP A 120 12.11 -10.39 -4.58
N GLU A 121 13.05 -10.40 -3.63
CA GLU A 121 13.51 -11.63 -2.96
C GLU A 121 12.43 -12.27 -2.08
N VAL A 122 11.74 -11.49 -1.24
CA VAL A 122 10.69 -11.98 -0.34
C VAL A 122 9.48 -12.47 -1.13
N ALA A 123 9.01 -11.70 -2.11
CA ALA A 123 7.89 -12.06 -2.96
C ALA A 123 8.17 -13.35 -3.74
N SER A 124 9.41 -13.58 -4.16
CA SER A 124 9.82 -14.83 -4.81
C SER A 124 9.73 -16.03 -3.86
N LYS A 125 10.04 -15.85 -2.57
CA LYS A 125 9.92 -16.92 -1.55
C LYS A 125 8.46 -17.19 -1.18
N ALA A 126 7.66 -16.12 -1.04
CA ALA A 126 6.24 -16.21 -0.68
C ALA A 126 5.41 -16.94 -1.75
N GLN A 127 5.75 -16.80 -3.04
CA GLN A 127 5.08 -17.53 -4.14
C GLN A 127 5.38 -19.04 -4.20
N ILE A 128 6.37 -19.52 -3.43
CA ILE A 128 6.80 -20.93 -3.43
C ILE A 128 6.23 -21.69 -2.21
N ALA A 129 5.65 -20.98 -1.23
CA ALA A 129 5.15 -21.53 0.03
C ALA A 129 3.75 -22.15 -0.09
#